data_AF-A0A524LQ23-F1
#
_entry.id   AF-A0A524LQ23-F1
#
_cell.length_a   1.000
_cell.length_b   1.000
_cell.length_c   1.000
_cell.angle_alpha   90.00
_cell.angle_beta   90.00
_cell.angle_gamma   90.00
#
_symmetry.space_group_name_H-M   'P 1'
#
loop_
_entity.id
_entity.type
_entity.pdbx_description
1 polymer ?
#
loop_
_entity_poly.entity_id
_entity_poly.type
_entity_poly.pdbx_seq_one_letter_code
_entity_poly.pdbx_strand_id
1 'polypeptide(L)' 'MTMIGLEIHCQLTNLNSKLLCSCKANYREFEINENIC' A
#
# COMPACT_ATOMS: atom_id res chain seq x y z
N MET A 1 -16.55 20.13 26.25
CA MET A 1 -16.68 18.77 25.69
C MET A 1 -15.74 18.70 24.50
N THR A 2 -14.76 17.80 24.50
CA THR A 2 -13.77 17.71 23.42
C THR A 2 -14.23 16.66 22.41
N MET A 3 -14.39 17.05 21.15
CA MET A 3 -14.74 16.15 20.05
C MET A 3 -13.46 15.83 19.28
N ILE A 4 -13.16 14.55 19.10
CA ILE A 4 -11.98 14.09 18.37
C ILE A 4 -12.46 13.22 17.20
N GLY A 5 -12.04 13.59 15.99
CA GLY A 5 -12.21 12.77 14.78
C GLY A 5 -10.86 12.24 14.33
N LEU A 6 -10.82 10.98 13.93
CA LEU A 6 -9.63 10.32 13.40
C LEU A 6 -9.93 9.75 12.02
N GLU A 7 -8.94 9.85 11.13
CA GLU A 7 -8.90 9.15 9.85
C GLU A 7 -7.59 8.36 9.81
N ILE A 8 -7.68 7.04 9.60
CA ILE A 8 -6.54 6.13 9.66
C ILE A 8 -6.44 5.40 8.33
N HIS A 9 -5.29 5.49 7.69
CA HIS A 9 -4.96 4.74 6.48
C HIS A 9 -3.89 3.70 6.82
N CYS A 10 -4.05 2.49 6.31
CA CYS A 10 -3.13 1.38 6.52
C CYS A 10 -2.77 0.75 5.19
N GLN A 11 -1.48 0.46 4.98
CA GLN A 11 -1.00 -0.24 3.79
C GLN A 11 -1.04 -1.76 4.01
N LEU A 12 -1.68 -2.49 3.09
CA LEU A 12 -1.72 -3.95 3.11
C LEU A 12 -0.48 -4.55 2.42
N THR A 13 0.67 -4.57 3.10
CA THR A 13 1.95 -5.01 2.52
C THR A 13 2.10 -6.52 2.38
N ASN A 14 1.29 -7.31 3.09
CA ASN A 14 1.33 -8.77 3.05
C ASN A 14 0.49 -9.37 1.90
N LEU A 15 -0.13 -8.53 1.08
CA LEU A 15 -0.75 -8.96 -0.17
C LEU A 15 0.36 -9.31 -1.17
N ASN A 16 0.25 -10.47 -1.80
CA ASN A 16 1.21 -10.90 -2.82
C ASN A 16 1.11 -10.05 -4.10
N SER A 17 0.01 -9.31 -4.28
CA SER A 17 -0.24 -8.43 -5.42
C SER A 17 -0.83 -7.08 -4.98
N LYS A 18 -0.74 -6.06 -5.84
CA LYS A 18 -1.49 -4.81 -5.68
C LYS A 18 -3.00 -5.11 -5.76
N LEU A 19 -3.81 -4.13 -5.34
CA LEU A 19 -5.25 -4.31 -5.17
C LEU A 19 -5.96 -4.73 -6.46
N LEU A 20 -5.51 -4.24 -7.62
CA LEU A 20 -6.19 -4.39 -8.90
C LEU A 20 -5.27 -4.88 -10.03
N CYS A 21 -4.05 -5.33 -9.72
CA CYS A 21 -3.14 -5.91 -10.70
C CYS A 21 -2.18 -6.91 -10.04
N SER A 22 -1.43 -7.66 -10.85
CA SER A 22 -0.52 -8.71 -10.40
C SER A 22 0.85 -8.25 -9.91
N CYS A 23 1.19 -6.95 -10.03
CA CYS A 23 2.43 -6.40 -9.47
C CYS A 23 2.53 -6.65 -7.96
N LYS A 24 3.73 -6.81 -7.40
CA LYS A 24 3.88 -7.06 -5.95
C LYS A 24 3.42 -5.84 -5.14
N ALA A 25 2.68 -6.04 -4.03
CA ALA A 25 2.30 -4.91 -3.16
C ALA A 25 3.49 -4.38 -2.33
N ASN A 26 4.41 -5.27 -1.95
CA ASN A 26 5.63 -4.88 -1.27
C ASN A 26 6.68 -4.42 -2.30
N TYR A 27 6.85 -3.11 -2.43
CA TYR A 27 7.76 -2.48 -3.39
C TYR A 27 9.17 -2.19 -2.83
N ARG A 28 9.44 -2.49 -1.56
CA ARG A 28 10.66 -2.06 -0.85
C ARG A 28 11.97 -2.62 -1.42
N GLU A 29 11.89 -3.69 -2.22
CA GLU A 29 13.03 -4.38 -2.83
C GLU A 29 13.24 -4.02 -4.31
N PHE A 30 12.50 -3.04 -4.84
CA PHE A 30 12.51 -2.67 -6.26
C PHE A 30 13.10 -1.28 -6.45
N GLU A 31 13.80 -1.07 -7.57
CA GLU A 31 14.20 0.28 -7.97
C GLU A 31 13.00 1.09 -8.45
N ILE A 32 13.25 2.38 -8.66
CA ILE A 32 12.24 3.34 -9.12
C ILE A 32 11.61 2.84 -10.44
N ASN A 33 10.28 2.78 -10.46
CA ASN A 33 9.47 2.35 -11.61
C ASN A 33 9.65 0.90 -12.08
N GLU A 34 10.30 0.02 -11.31
CA GLU A 34 10.44 -1.39 -11.70
C GLU A 34 9.19 -2.24 -11.43
N ASN A 35 8.33 -1.81 -10.50
CA ASN A 35 7.16 -2.57 -10.08
C ASN A 35 5.86 -1.95 -10.62
N ILE A 36 5.76 -1.80 -11.94
CA ILE A 36 4.61 -1.22 -12.67
C ILE A 36 4.00 -2.24 -13.64
N CYS A 37 2.75 -2.01 -14.06
CA CYS A 37 2.04 -2.77 -15.10
C CYS A 37 1.35 -1.80 -16.05
#